data_AF-A0A1D6QLG7-F1
#
_entry.id   AF-A0A1D6QLG7-F1
#
_cell.length_a   1.000
_cell.length_b   1.000
_cell.length_c   1.000
_cell.angle_alpha   90.00
_cell.angle_beta   90.00
_cell.angle_gamma   90.00
#
_symmetry.space_group_name_H-M   'P 1'
#
loop_
_entity.id
_entity.type
_entity.pdbx_description
1 polymer ?
#
loop_
_entity_poly.entity_id
_entity_poly.type
_entity_poly.pdbx_seq_one_letter_code
_entity_poly.pdbx_strand_id
1 'polypeptide(L)'
;MNPYFLGFILPFVASLLLTKRKSEKKRGVPVNVGGEPGCAIRNHRFERPVKTRWEGISTLAELFEQSCKQFASTPLFGTRKLIAREMVVAADGRSFEKLHLGNYEWRSYADAFKTVCNFASGLLRIGHLKDERVAIFADTRAEWQIALQACFRQNIAVVTIYASLGEGALCHSLNETEVTTVVC
;
A
#
# COMPACT_ATOMS: atom_id res chain seq x y z
N MET A 1 -51.78 -9.48 -43.26
CA MET A 1 -50.64 -9.26 -42.33
C MET A 1 -50.96 -10.00 -41.04
N ASN A 2 -50.22 -11.05 -40.70
CA ASN A 2 -50.62 -12.03 -39.69
C ASN A 2 -50.44 -11.46 -38.26
N PRO A 3 -51.51 -11.30 -37.44
CA PRO A 3 -51.47 -10.60 -36.14
C PRO A 3 -50.52 -11.23 -35.12
N TYR A 4 -50.16 -12.51 -35.30
CA TYR A 4 -49.23 -13.23 -34.42
C TYR A 4 -47.77 -12.77 -34.57
N PHE A 5 -47.38 -12.20 -35.72
CA PHE A 5 -46.01 -11.68 -35.90
C PHE A 5 -45.78 -10.38 -35.11
N LEU A 6 -46.77 -9.50 -35.00
CA LEU A 6 -46.65 -8.30 -34.15
C LEU A 6 -46.56 -8.66 -32.67
N GLY A 7 -47.27 -9.70 -32.23
CA GLY A 7 -47.29 -10.15 -30.83
C GLY A 7 -45.95 -10.68 -30.32
N PHE A 8 -45.09 -11.20 -31.20
CA PHE A 8 -43.75 -11.67 -30.83
C PHE A 8 -42.65 -10.62 -31.04
N ILE A 9 -42.77 -9.78 -32.05
CA ILE A 9 -41.77 -8.76 -32.37
C ILE A 9 -41.83 -7.60 -31.37
N LEU A 10 -43.02 -7.14 -30.98
CA LEU A 10 -43.15 -6.02 -30.04
C LEU A 10 -42.48 -6.28 -28.67
N PRO A 11 -42.72 -7.41 -27.99
CA PRO A 11 -42.07 -7.70 -26.71
C PRO A 11 -40.55 -7.86 -26.85
N PHE A 12 -40.08 -8.43 -27.96
CA PHE A 12 -38.66 -8.64 -28.21
C PHE A 12 -37.93 -7.31 -28.46
N VAL A 13 -38.52 -6.44 -29.30
CA VAL A 13 -37.99 -5.09 -29.56
C VAL A 13 -38.11 -4.21 -28.32
N ALA A 14 -39.23 -4.28 -27.59
CA ALA A 14 -39.38 -3.58 -26.30
C ALA A 14 -38.36 -4.08 -25.28
N SER A 15 -38.08 -5.39 -25.21
CA SER A 15 -37.04 -5.96 -24.34
C SER A 15 -35.64 -5.49 -24.74
N LEU A 16 -35.35 -5.35 -26.05
CA LEU A 16 -34.09 -4.80 -26.55
C LEU A 16 -33.94 -3.30 -26.28
N LEU A 17 -35.03 -2.54 -26.30
CA LEU A 17 -35.05 -1.10 -25.99
C LEU A 17 -35.01 -0.84 -24.47
N LEU A 18 -35.62 -1.72 -23.66
CA LEU A 18 -35.66 -1.64 -22.20
C LEU A 18 -34.44 -2.26 -21.52
N THR A 19 -33.68 -3.12 -22.22
CA THR A 19 -32.31 -3.46 -21.78
C THR A 19 -31.45 -2.22 -21.96
N LYS A 20 -31.46 -1.34 -20.95
CA LYS A 20 -30.44 -0.31 -20.76
C LYS A 20 -29.09 -0.99 -20.97
N ARG A 21 -28.47 -0.75 -22.14
CA ARG A 21 -27.05 -1.02 -22.37
C ARG A 21 -26.36 -0.48 -21.13
N LYS A 22 -25.81 -1.36 -20.29
CA LYS A 22 -25.02 -0.94 -19.13
C LYS A 22 -23.99 0.02 -19.70
N SER A 23 -24.17 1.31 -19.43
CA SER A 23 -23.20 2.34 -19.80
C SER A 23 -21.85 1.79 -19.34
N GLU A 24 -20.92 1.64 -20.29
CA GLU A 24 -19.55 1.29 -19.95
C GLU A 24 -19.12 2.24 -18.85
N LYS A 25 -18.84 1.70 -17.66
CA LYS A 25 -18.33 2.50 -16.55
C LYS A 25 -16.98 3.06 -16.99
N LYS A 26 -16.97 4.26 -17.55
CA LYS A 26 -15.76 5.01 -17.89
C LYS A 26 -15.02 5.29 -16.59
N ARG A 27 -14.03 4.45 -16.27
CA ARG A 27 -13.22 4.58 -15.06
C ARG A 27 -12.26 5.78 -15.16
N GLY A 28 -11.86 6.12 -16.39
CA GLY A 28 -11.00 7.24 -16.69
C GLY A 28 -11.43 8.01 -17.92
N VAL A 29 -11.05 9.29 -17.95
CA VAL A 29 -11.30 10.24 -19.05
C VAL A 29 -9.94 10.67 -19.58
N PRO A 30 -9.72 10.65 -20.91
CA PRO A 30 -8.50 11.20 -21.49
C PRO A 30 -8.44 12.71 -21.25
N VAL A 31 -7.27 13.21 -20.89
CA VAL A 31 -7.03 14.63 -20.66
C VAL A 31 -5.85 15.07 -21.48
N ASN A 32 -6.01 16.21 -22.16
CA ASN A 32 -4.90 16.87 -22.82
C ASN A 32 -4.02 17.53 -21.76
N VAL A 33 -2.82 17.01 -21.58
CA VAL A 33 -1.79 17.58 -20.71
C VAL A 33 -0.53 17.71 -21.56
N GLY A 34 -0.02 18.93 -21.69
CA GLY A 34 1.25 19.18 -22.37
C GLY A 34 1.20 19.18 -23.89
N GLY A 35 0.02 19.19 -24.53
CA GLY A 35 -0.09 19.30 -25.99
C GLY A 35 0.21 18.01 -26.77
N GLU A 36 0.59 16.93 -26.08
CA GLU A 36 0.75 15.62 -26.70
C GLU A 36 -0.59 14.86 -26.78
N PRO A 37 -0.92 14.25 -27.93
CA PRO A 37 -2.13 13.46 -28.06
C PRO A 37 -2.08 12.18 -27.21
N GLY A 38 -2.88 12.12 -26.14
CA GLY A 38 -3.64 10.91 -25.80
C GLY A 38 -3.18 10.00 -24.65
N CYS A 39 -2.07 10.25 -23.95
CA CYS A 39 -1.57 9.29 -22.95
C CYS A 39 -2.10 9.50 -21.52
N ALA A 40 -2.59 10.69 -21.17
CA ALA A 40 -3.00 10.97 -19.81
C ALA A 40 -4.47 10.64 -19.57
N ILE A 41 -4.72 9.71 -18.65
CA ILE A 41 -6.06 9.34 -18.21
C ILE A 41 -6.26 9.85 -16.78
N ARG A 42 -7.38 10.55 -16.52
CA ARG A 42 -7.78 11.00 -15.17
C ARG A 42 -9.00 10.29 -14.67
N ASN A 43 -9.12 10.17 -13.35
CA ASN A 43 -10.33 9.66 -12.71
C ASN A 43 -11.54 10.54 -13.09
N HIS A 44 -12.56 9.93 -13.70
CA HIS A 44 -13.79 10.64 -14.10
C HIS A 44 -14.54 11.34 -12.96
N ARG A 45 -14.30 10.96 -11.69
CA ARG A 45 -14.98 11.54 -10.53
C ARG A 45 -14.52 12.94 -10.17
N PHE A 46 -13.37 13.37 -10.67
CA PHE A 46 -12.76 14.65 -10.28
C PHE A 46 -12.20 15.36 -11.51
N GLU A 47 -12.63 16.59 -11.73
CA GLU A 47 -12.17 17.42 -12.85
C GLU A 47 -10.70 17.88 -12.68
N ARG A 48 -10.21 17.88 -11.44
CA ARG A 48 -8.89 18.33 -11.03
C ARG A 48 -8.24 17.30 -10.10
N PRO A 49 -6.90 17.23 -10.03
CA PRO A 49 -6.22 16.40 -9.04
C PRO A 49 -6.75 16.69 -7.63
N VAL A 50 -7.18 15.64 -6.93
CA VAL A 50 -7.64 15.76 -5.54
C VAL A 50 -6.44 16.16 -4.69
N LYS A 51 -6.51 17.33 -4.05
CA LYS A 51 -5.44 17.83 -3.18
C LYS A 51 -5.42 17.11 -1.83
N THR A 52 -6.59 16.88 -1.23
CA THR A 52 -6.78 16.02 -0.06
C THR A 52 -8.22 15.54 -0.02
N ARG A 53 -8.44 14.33 0.50
CA ARG A 53 -9.79 13.83 0.83
C ARG A 53 -10.19 14.23 2.26
N TRP A 54 -9.25 14.66 3.08
CA TRP A 54 -9.44 14.92 4.50
C TRP A 54 -9.14 16.37 4.82
N GLU A 55 -10.17 17.09 5.29
CA GLU A 55 -10.04 18.47 5.75
C GLU A 55 -9.14 18.54 6.99
N GLY A 56 -8.22 19.52 7.01
CA GLY A 56 -7.31 19.72 8.13
C GLY A 56 -6.14 18.73 8.23
N ILE A 57 -6.02 17.74 7.33
CA ILE A 57 -4.86 16.85 7.24
C ILE A 57 -3.91 17.34 6.14
N SER A 58 -2.67 17.60 6.51
CA SER A 58 -1.61 18.09 5.62
C SER A 58 -0.41 17.14 5.51
N THR A 59 -0.21 16.23 6.47
CA THR A 59 0.92 15.29 6.48
C THR A 59 0.48 13.82 6.51
N LEU A 60 1.37 12.92 6.09
CA LEU A 60 1.15 11.48 6.21
C LEU A 60 1.04 11.04 7.68
N ALA A 61 1.77 11.69 8.59
CA ALA A 61 1.70 11.44 10.02
C ALA A 61 0.31 11.78 10.60
N GLU A 62 -0.23 12.95 10.24
CA GLU A 62 -1.59 13.36 10.63
C GLU A 62 -2.65 12.42 10.06
N LEU A 63 -2.49 11.98 8.80
CA LEU A 63 -3.40 11.02 8.17
C LEU A 63 -3.45 9.69 8.92
N PHE A 64 -2.27 9.17 9.29
CA PHE A 64 -2.17 7.93 10.04
C PHE A 64 -2.72 8.08 11.45
N GLU A 65 -2.41 9.19 12.14
CA GLU A 65 -2.94 9.49 13.47
C GLU A 65 -4.47 9.59 13.46
N GLN A 66 -5.05 10.31 12.49
CA GLN A 66 -6.51 10.38 12.35
C GLN A 66 -7.13 9.00 12.11
N SER A 67 -6.51 8.18 11.26
CA SER A 67 -6.97 6.81 11.01
C SER A 67 -6.93 5.97 12.29
N CYS A 68 -5.86 6.10 13.08
CA CYS A 68 -5.71 5.38 14.34
C CYS A 68 -6.71 5.82 15.41
N LYS A 69 -7.06 7.11 15.45
CA LYS A 69 -8.13 7.63 16.32
C LYS A 69 -9.50 7.07 15.92
N GLN A 70 -9.79 7.07 14.62
CA GLN A 70 -11.09 6.63 14.10
C GLN A 70 -11.32 5.11 14.26
N PHE A 71 -10.29 4.30 14.07
CA PHE A 71 -10.39 2.84 14.02
C PHE A 71 -9.66 2.15 15.16
N ALA A 72 -9.51 2.82 16.31
CA ALA A 72 -8.63 2.44 17.42
C ALA A 72 -8.66 0.94 17.78
N SER A 73 -9.86 0.35 17.94
CA SER A 73 -10.04 -1.06 18.33
C SER A 73 -10.07 -2.05 17.16
N THR A 74 -10.01 -1.59 15.92
CA THR A 74 -10.04 -2.44 14.73
C THR A 74 -8.67 -3.10 14.50
N PRO A 75 -8.62 -4.35 14.02
CA PRO A 75 -7.38 -4.98 13.58
C PRO A 75 -6.70 -4.20 12.43
N LEU A 76 -5.39 -3.93 12.56
CA LEU A 76 -4.58 -3.25 11.55
C LEU A 76 -3.49 -4.16 10.96
N PHE A 77 -2.59 -4.66 11.82
CA PHE A 77 -1.45 -5.47 11.37
C PHE A 77 -1.66 -6.93 11.75
N GLY A 78 -1.87 -7.78 10.75
CA GLY A 78 -1.95 -9.23 10.90
C GLY A 78 -0.62 -9.89 10.57
N THR A 79 -0.03 -10.59 11.54
CA THR A 79 1.21 -11.36 11.35
C THR A 79 0.99 -12.81 11.74
N ARG A 80 1.63 -13.74 11.04
CA ARG A 80 1.60 -15.16 11.43
C ARG A 80 2.78 -15.46 12.33
N LYS A 81 2.52 -16.11 13.47
CA LYS A 81 3.58 -16.56 14.37
C LYS A 81 4.43 -17.62 13.67
N LEU A 82 5.74 -17.42 13.61
CA LEU A 82 6.65 -18.47 13.14
C LEU A 82 6.73 -19.58 14.19
N ILE A 83 6.42 -20.81 13.79
CA ILE A 83 6.44 -22.00 14.65
C ILE A 83 7.77 -22.75 14.48
N ALA A 84 8.17 -23.02 13.23
CA ALA A 84 9.39 -23.75 12.93
C ALA A 84 9.96 -23.37 11.55
N ARG A 85 11.26 -23.63 11.39
CA ARG A 85 12.00 -23.54 10.13
C ARG A 85 12.50 -24.93 9.79
N GLU A 86 12.31 -25.35 8.56
CA GLU A 86 12.72 -26.67 8.07
C GLU A 86 13.48 -26.48 6.76
N MET A 87 14.72 -26.97 6.68
CA MET A 87 15.46 -26.99 5.42
C MET A 87 15.04 -28.22 4.61
N VAL A 88 14.44 -27.98 3.45
CA VAL A 88 13.99 -29.03 2.53
C VAL A 88 14.90 -29.04 1.32
N VAL A 89 15.41 -30.21 0.95
CA VAL A 89 16.16 -30.42 -0.29
C VAL A 89 15.17 -30.85 -1.37
N ALA A 90 15.04 -30.04 -2.41
CA ALA A 90 14.24 -30.35 -3.58
C ALA A 90 14.85 -31.53 -4.36
N ALA A 91 14.04 -32.15 -5.24
CA ALA A 91 14.47 -33.29 -6.04
C ALA A 91 15.66 -32.97 -6.99
N ASP A 92 15.90 -31.69 -7.28
CA ASP A 92 17.02 -31.21 -8.08
C ASP A 92 18.28 -30.88 -7.25
N GLY A 93 18.28 -31.20 -5.96
CA GLY A 93 19.39 -30.96 -5.04
C GLY A 93 19.44 -29.54 -4.45
N ARG A 94 18.56 -28.62 -4.85
CA ARG A 94 18.50 -27.28 -4.26
C ARG A 94 17.86 -27.33 -2.88
N SER A 95 18.51 -26.77 -1.87
CA SER A 95 17.90 -26.60 -0.54
C SER A 95 17.16 -25.26 -0.45
N PHE A 96 15.99 -25.27 0.19
CA PHE A 96 15.25 -24.06 0.53
C PHE A 96 14.69 -24.15 1.94
N GLU A 97 14.52 -23.00 2.58
CA GLU A 97 13.90 -22.90 3.90
C GLU A 97 12.38 -22.90 3.76
N LYS A 98 11.73 -23.88 4.39
CA LYS A 98 10.29 -23.96 4.53
C LYS A 98 9.89 -23.42 5.91
N LEU A 99 9.03 -22.40 5.92
CA LEU A 99 8.51 -21.81 7.14
C LEU A 99 7.19 -22.48 7.55
N HIS A 100 7.14 -22.97 8.78
CA HIS A 100 5.91 -23.44 9.42
C HIS A 100 5.32 -22.28 10.21
N LEU A 101 4.20 -21.75 9.71
CA LEU A 101 3.56 -20.55 10.26
C LEU A 101 2.25 -20.93 10.96
N GLY A 102 2.02 -20.34 12.13
CA GLY A 102 0.80 -20.49 12.92
C GLY A 102 -0.36 -19.62 12.43
N ASN A 103 -1.30 -19.39 13.33
CA ASN A 103 -2.45 -18.52 13.12
C ASN A 103 -2.02 -17.05 13.04
N TYR A 104 -2.91 -16.22 12.47
CA TYR A 104 -2.74 -14.77 12.50
C TYR A 104 -2.95 -14.22 13.90
N GLU A 105 -2.02 -13.38 14.32
CA GLU A 105 -2.14 -12.49 15.46
C GLU A 105 -2.30 -11.07 14.92
N TRP A 106 -3.22 -10.31 15.51
CA TRP A 106 -3.57 -8.98 15.04
C TRP A 106 -3.21 -7.93 16.06
N ARG A 107 -2.53 -6.87 15.62
CA ARG A 107 -2.39 -5.63 16.38
C ARG A 107 -3.49 -4.65 15.99
N SER A 108 -4.12 -4.03 16.99
CA SER A 108 -5.11 -2.98 16.78
C SER A 108 -4.47 -1.71 16.24
N TYR A 109 -5.27 -0.79 15.67
CA TYR A 109 -4.78 0.55 15.31
C TYR A 109 -4.19 1.29 16.52
N ALA A 110 -4.81 1.19 17.70
CA ALA A 110 -4.32 1.83 18.92
C ALA A 110 -2.94 1.30 19.34
N ASP A 111 -2.75 -0.03 19.34
CA ASP A 111 -1.47 -0.66 19.69
C ASP A 111 -0.39 -0.36 18.66
N ALA A 112 -0.76 -0.37 17.37
CA ALA A 112 0.12 0.01 16.29
C ALA A 112 0.58 1.47 16.43
N PHE A 113 -0.34 2.39 16.69
CA PHE A 113 -0.03 3.81 16.88
C PHE A 113 0.90 4.01 18.09
N LYS A 114 0.62 3.35 19.22
CA LYS A 114 1.52 3.37 20.38
C LYS A 114 2.92 2.87 20.03
N THR A 115 3.01 1.78 19.26
CA THR A 115 4.30 1.23 18.82
C THR A 115 5.03 2.21 17.90
N VAL A 116 4.33 2.84 16.95
CA VAL A 116 4.86 3.86 16.05
C VAL A 116 5.40 5.06 16.83
N CYS A 117 4.66 5.57 17.83
CA CYS A 117 5.12 6.66 18.70
C CYS A 117 6.40 6.27 19.46
N ASN A 118 6.43 5.09 20.07
CA ASN A 118 7.60 4.62 20.80
C ASN A 118 8.82 4.44 19.89
N PHE A 119 8.63 3.88 18.70
CA PHE A 119 9.71 3.71 17.71
C PHE A 119 10.24 5.07 17.26
N ALA A 120 9.34 6.03 16.96
CA ALA A 120 9.70 7.39 16.58
C ALA A 120 10.50 8.11 17.67
N SER A 121 10.14 7.94 18.94
CA SER A 121 10.92 8.48 20.06
C SER A 121 12.27 7.76 20.23
N GLY A 122 12.31 6.45 19.98
CA GLY A 122 13.54 5.65 19.99
C GLY A 122 14.55 6.13 18.97
N LEU A 123 14.13 6.43 17.73
CA LEU A 123 14.99 6.98 16.68
C LEU A 123 15.69 8.27 17.11
N LEU A 124 14.95 9.20 17.72
CA LEU A 124 15.56 10.44 18.24
C LEU A 124 16.50 10.17 19.40
N ARG A 125 16.17 9.22 20.28
CA ARG A 125 16.99 8.87 21.45
C ARG A 125 18.33 8.26 21.07
N ILE A 126 18.41 7.49 19.98
CA ILE A 126 19.68 6.94 19.48
C ILE A 126 20.54 7.98 18.74
N GLY A 127 20.06 9.23 18.63
CA GLY A 127 20.82 10.34 18.07
C GLY A 127 20.59 10.59 16.59
N HIS A 128 19.55 10.01 15.97
CA HIS A 128 19.21 10.32 14.58
C HIS A 128 18.87 11.81 14.45
N LEU A 129 19.55 12.50 13.53
CA LEU A 129 19.43 13.95 13.39
C LEU A 129 18.38 14.32 12.34
N LYS A 130 17.93 15.57 12.42
CA LYS A 130 17.10 16.17 11.37
C LYS A 130 17.90 16.22 10.06
N ASP A 131 17.23 15.95 8.94
CA ASP A 131 17.79 15.92 7.57
C ASP A 131 18.68 14.71 7.24
N GLU A 132 18.84 13.78 8.18
CA GLU A 132 19.40 12.45 7.90
C GLU A 132 18.35 11.50 7.28
N ARG A 133 18.84 10.37 6.74
CA ARG A 133 18.00 9.37 6.06
C ARG A 133 18.06 8.04 6.80
N VAL A 134 16.91 7.37 6.88
CA VAL A 134 16.80 6.01 7.43
C VAL A 134 16.59 5.04 6.28
N ALA A 135 17.43 4.01 6.19
CA ALA A 135 17.16 2.85 5.36
C ALA A 135 16.26 1.85 6.09
N ILE A 136 15.25 1.32 5.42
CA ILE A 136 14.49 0.16 5.88
C ILE A 136 14.80 -1.00 4.93
N PHE A 137 15.58 -1.95 5.43
CA PHE A 137 16.01 -3.16 4.74
C PHE A 137 15.29 -4.37 5.34
N ALA A 138 14.05 -4.60 4.89
CA ALA A 138 13.23 -5.71 5.37
C ALA A 138 12.14 -6.07 4.35
N ASP A 139 11.60 -7.28 4.48
CA ASP A 139 10.41 -7.70 3.74
C ASP A 139 9.18 -6.87 4.13
N THR A 140 8.10 -7.00 3.34
CA THR A 140 6.80 -6.39 3.66
C THR A 140 6.19 -7.06 4.90
N ARG A 141 6.47 -6.50 6.08
CA ARG A 141 5.99 -6.96 7.39
C ARG A 141 5.48 -5.81 8.26
N ALA A 142 4.82 -6.14 9.37
CA ALA A 142 4.24 -5.14 10.28
C ALA A 142 5.31 -4.15 10.80
N GLU A 143 6.48 -4.66 11.17
CA GLU A 143 7.61 -3.88 11.66
C GLU A 143 8.11 -2.87 10.61
N TRP A 144 8.13 -3.27 9.33
CA TRP A 144 8.49 -2.39 8.22
C TRP A 144 7.54 -1.20 8.14
N GLN A 145 6.23 -1.45 8.19
CA GLN A 145 5.23 -0.40 8.14
C GLN A 145 5.25 0.49 9.39
N ILE A 146 5.51 -0.08 10.56
CA ILE A 146 5.66 0.66 11.81
C ILE A 146 6.85 1.63 11.73
N ALA A 147 8.01 1.14 11.26
CA ALA A 147 9.20 1.96 11.08
C ALA A 147 8.96 3.10 10.07
N LEU A 148 8.28 2.81 8.96
CA LEU A 148 7.90 3.82 7.97
C LEU A 148 7.02 4.93 8.58
N GLN A 149 5.95 4.56 9.29
CA GLN A 149 5.06 5.53 9.94
C GLN A 149 5.79 6.34 11.03
N ALA A 150 6.73 5.71 11.74
CA ALA A 150 7.56 6.40 12.73
C ALA A 150 8.49 7.44 12.09
N CYS A 151 9.09 7.11 10.94
CA CYS A 151 9.91 8.07 10.18
C CYS A 151 9.06 9.25 9.69
N PHE A 152 7.86 9.02 9.15
CA PHE A 152 6.95 10.10 8.75
C PHE A 152 6.58 11.02 9.91
N ARG A 153 6.39 10.48 11.13
CA ARG A 153 6.13 11.28 12.33
C ARG A 153 7.27 12.21 12.71
N GLN A 154 8.51 11.85 12.39
CA GLN A 154 9.70 12.65 12.67
C GLN A 154 10.18 13.46 11.46
N ASN A 155 9.41 13.48 10.37
CA ASN A 155 9.80 14.12 9.10
C ASN A 155 11.16 13.59 8.58
N ILE A 156 11.40 12.29 8.73
CA ILE A 156 12.61 11.60 8.28
C ILE A 156 12.40 11.07 6.86
N ALA A 157 13.39 11.28 5.99
CA ALA A 157 13.42 10.70 4.65
C ALA A 157 13.76 9.20 4.72
N VAL A 158 12.96 8.37 4.06
CA VAL A 158 13.10 6.91 4.10
C VAL A 158 13.64 6.38 2.78
N VAL A 159 14.65 5.52 2.88
CA VAL A 159 15.21 4.73 1.77
C VAL A 159 14.72 3.30 1.92
N THR A 160 13.88 2.84 1.00
CA THR A 160 13.36 1.47 1.04
C THR A 160 14.28 0.54 0.26
N ILE A 161 14.77 -0.53 0.90
CA ILE A 161 15.68 -1.49 0.28
C ILE A 161 15.07 -2.89 0.40
N TYR A 162 14.95 -3.62 -0.71
CA TYR A 162 14.40 -4.98 -0.68
C TYR A 162 15.32 -5.93 0.08
N ALA A 163 14.75 -6.76 0.97
CA ALA A 163 15.50 -7.77 1.73
C ALA A 163 16.21 -8.81 0.85
N SER A 164 15.77 -8.97 -0.41
CA SER A 164 16.35 -9.89 -1.38
C SER A 164 17.55 -9.32 -2.15
N LEU A 165 17.98 -8.08 -1.89
CA LEU A 165 19.17 -7.53 -2.54
C LEU A 165 20.42 -8.30 -2.10
N GLY A 166 21.28 -8.62 -3.06
CA GLY A 166 22.62 -9.13 -2.77
C GLY A 166 23.49 -8.07 -2.10
N GLU A 167 24.51 -8.51 -1.36
CA GLU A 167 25.39 -7.67 -0.54
C GLU A 167 25.96 -6.47 -1.30
N GLY A 168 26.49 -6.67 -2.52
CA GLY A 168 27.04 -5.56 -3.31
C GLY A 168 26.01 -4.48 -3.66
N ALA A 169 24.78 -4.88 -3.97
CA ALA A 169 23.70 -3.94 -4.27
C ALA A 169 23.20 -3.22 -3.01
N LEU A 170 23.19 -3.92 -1.87
CA LEU A 170 22.90 -3.32 -0.57
C LEU A 170 23.93 -2.26 -0.20
N CYS A 171 25.22 -2.59 -0.25
CA CYS A 171 26.31 -1.65 0.01
C CYS A 171 26.25 -0.43 -0.92
N HIS A 172 26.01 -0.64 -2.21
CA HIS A 172 25.83 0.45 -3.17
C HIS A 172 24.65 1.36 -2.78
N SER A 173 23.50 0.76 -2.44
CA SER A 173 22.29 1.51 -2.06
C SER A 173 22.49 2.34 -0.80
N LEU A 174 23.17 1.78 0.22
CA LEU A 174 23.45 2.49 1.48
C LEU A 174 24.42 3.66 1.25
N ASN A 175 25.46 3.47 0.45
CA ASN A 175 26.47 4.49 0.15
C ASN A 175 25.89 5.62 -0.71
N GLU A 176 25.18 5.29 -1.79
CA GLU A 176 24.57 6.26 -2.71
C GLU A 176 23.55 7.17 -1.99
N THR A 177 22.85 6.62 -1.00
CA THR A 177 21.83 7.35 -0.25
C THR A 177 22.34 7.96 1.06
N GLU A 178 23.61 7.75 1.41
CA GLU A 178 24.26 8.32 2.60
C GLU A 178 23.41 8.14 3.88
N VAL A 179 22.79 6.97 4.05
CA VAL A 179 21.93 6.72 5.22
C VAL A 179 22.76 6.61 6.49
N THR A 180 22.27 7.21 7.58
CA THR A 180 22.96 7.19 8.88
C THR A 180 22.40 6.11 9.81
N THR A 181 21.24 5.54 9.47
CA THR A 181 20.54 4.56 10.29
C THR A 181 19.89 3.50 9.40
N VAL A 182 20.01 2.24 9.78
CA VAL A 182 19.39 1.09 9.08
C VAL A 182 18.46 0.34 10.03
N VAL A 183 17.23 0.09 9.57
CA VAL A 183 16.24 -0.76 10.23
C VAL A 183 16.12 -2.08 9.45
N CYS A 184 16.37 -3.22 10.10
CA CYS A 184 16.34 -4.56 9.49
C CYS A 184 15.68 -5.62 10.37
#